data_AF-A0A328PDE7-F1
#
_entry.id   AF-A0A328PDE7-F1
#
_cell.length_a   1.000
_cell.length_b   1.000
_cell.length_c   1.000
_cell.angle_alpha   90.00
_cell.angle_beta   90.00
_cell.angle_gamma   90.00
#
_symmetry.space_group_name_H-M   'P 1'
#
loop_
_entity.id
_entity.type
_entity.pdbx_description
1 polymer ?
#
loop_
_entity_poly.entity_id
_entity_poly.type
_entity_poly.pdbx_seq_one_letter_code
_entity_poly.pdbx_strand_id
1 'polypeptide(L)'
;MTQGYTLRDKKLCLQDLKYHLRYLKEALDASSPRLFNDYVIWADILLKSIGLSRECLKESLRVLKASAEDVMDPGSYEKISSYINGALDQLEKEHVLKSFI
;
A
#
# COMPACT_ATOMS: atom_id res chain seq x y z
N MET A 1 17.90 22.81 2.04
CA MET A 1 16.91 23.18 1.01
C MET A 1 15.98 21.99 0.82
N THR A 2 14.80 22.01 1.43
CA THR A 2 13.75 21.01 1.15
C THR A 2 13.26 21.29 -0.28
N GLN A 3 13.66 20.45 -1.24
CA GLN A 3 13.06 20.51 -2.57
C GLN A 3 11.56 20.22 -2.41
N GLY A 4 10.72 21.20 -2.78
CA GLY A 4 9.28 21.11 -2.63
C GLY A 4 8.66 20.07 -3.56
N TYR A 5 7.58 19.43 -3.10
CA TYR A 5 6.83 18.40 -3.83
C TYR A 5 6.34 18.94 -5.19
N THR A 6 6.92 18.46 -6.28
CA THR A 6 6.70 19.00 -7.62
C THR A 6 5.41 18.47 -8.27
N LEU A 7 5.02 19.06 -9.41
CA LEU A 7 3.93 18.50 -10.24
C LEU A 7 4.27 17.09 -10.77
N ARG A 8 5.56 16.81 -10.98
CA ARG A 8 6.03 15.47 -11.39
C ARG A 8 5.82 14.47 -10.25
N ASP A 9 6.16 14.85 -9.03
CA ASP A 9 6.03 13.97 -7.86
C ASP A 9 4.56 13.66 -7.57
N LYS A 10 3.66 14.65 -7.73
CA LYS A 10 2.21 14.42 -7.67
C LYS A 10 1.73 13.39 -8.69
N LYS A 11 2.22 13.45 -9.94
CA LYS A 11 1.84 12.48 -10.98
C LYS A 11 2.32 11.08 -10.67
N LEU A 12 3.56 10.94 -10.17
CA LEU A 12 4.11 9.65 -9.78
C LEU A 12 3.36 9.05 -8.59
N CYS A 13 3.08 9.85 -7.56
CA CYS A 13 2.27 9.40 -6.43
C CYS A 13 0.87 8.93 -6.86
N LEU A 14 0.21 9.67 -7.76
CA LEU A 14 -1.07 9.23 -8.32
C LEU A 14 -0.94 7.93 -9.13
N GLN A 15 0.18 7.73 -9.82
CA GLN A 15 0.46 6.48 -10.54
C GLN A 15 0.64 5.31 -9.55
N ASP A 16 1.35 5.51 -8.44
CA ASP A 16 1.52 4.50 -7.40
C ASP A 16 0.18 4.10 -6.77
N LEU A 17 -0.66 5.07 -6.42
CA LEU A 17 -2.03 4.81 -5.92
C LEU A 17 -2.86 3.98 -6.90
N LYS A 18 -2.75 4.24 -8.21
CA LYS A 18 -3.43 3.44 -9.25
C LYS A 18 -2.91 2.01 -9.31
N TYR A 19 -1.61 1.79 -9.14
CA TYR A 19 -1.06 0.44 -9.06
C TYR A 19 -1.52 -0.29 -7.80
N HIS A 20 -1.51 0.37 -6.64
CA HIS A 20 -1.99 -0.22 -5.40
C HIS A 20 -3.44 -0.70 -5.53
N LEU A 21 -4.31 0.13 -6.10
CA LEU A 21 -5.71 -0.22 -6.36
C LEU A 21 -5.86 -1.36 -7.37
N ARG A 22 -5.04 -1.39 -8.43
CA ARG A 22 -5.09 -2.46 -9.43
C ARG A 22 -4.75 -3.81 -8.82
N TYR A 23 -3.64 -3.89 -8.08
CA TYR A 23 -3.23 -5.14 -7.44
C TYR A 23 -4.18 -5.55 -6.31
N LEU A 24 -4.78 -4.59 -5.60
CA LEU A 24 -5.86 -4.89 -4.66
C LEU A 24 -7.06 -5.53 -5.37
N LYS A 25 -7.49 -4.96 -6.50
CA LYS A 25 -8.56 -5.55 -7.32
C LYS A 25 -8.21 -6.95 -7.81
N GLU A 26 -7.02 -7.15 -8.36
CA GLU A 26 -6.57 -8.47 -8.83
C GLU A 26 -6.58 -9.50 -7.69
N ALA A 27 -6.15 -9.10 -6.49
CA ALA A 27 -6.18 -9.95 -5.32
C ALA A 27 -7.61 -10.30 -4.88
N LEU A 28 -8.53 -9.33 -4.92
CA LEU A 28 -9.95 -9.53 -4.62
C LEU A 28 -10.64 -10.47 -5.62
N ASP A 29 -10.39 -10.24 -6.92
CA ASP A 29 -10.92 -11.06 -8.02
C ASP A 29 -10.42 -12.51 -7.90
N ALA A 30 -9.15 -12.69 -7.54
CA ALA A 30 -8.53 -13.99 -7.30
C ALA A 30 -8.83 -14.58 -5.91
N SER A 31 -9.54 -13.86 -5.05
CA SER A 31 -9.75 -14.22 -3.63
C SER A 31 -8.45 -14.63 -2.90
N SER A 32 -7.36 -13.94 -3.18
CA SER A 32 -6.02 -14.25 -2.70
C SER A 32 -5.40 -13.05 -1.96
N PRO A 33 -5.53 -12.98 -0.63
CA PRO A 33 -4.83 -11.96 0.18
C PRO A 33 -3.31 -12.01 0.01
N ARG A 34 -2.76 -13.22 -0.22
CA ARG A 34 -1.33 -13.42 -0.49
C ARG A 34 -0.86 -12.63 -1.71
N LEU A 35 -1.68 -12.52 -2.76
CA LEU A 35 -1.33 -11.76 -3.96
C LEU A 35 -1.11 -10.27 -3.64
N PHE A 36 -1.96 -9.70 -2.78
CA PHE A 36 -1.80 -8.31 -2.37
C PHE A 36 -0.60 -8.13 -1.41
N ASN A 37 -0.37 -9.07 -0.50
CA ASN A 37 0.78 -9.04 0.40
C ASN A 37 2.10 -9.10 -0.35
N ASP A 38 2.24 -10.03 -1.30
CA ASP A 38 3.44 -10.19 -2.14
C ASP A 38 3.69 -8.89 -2.95
N TYR A 39 2.62 -8.28 -3.48
CA TYR A 39 2.70 -6.99 -4.15
C TYR A 39 3.20 -5.86 -3.22
N VAL A 40 2.65 -5.75 -2.01
CA VAL A 40 3.02 -4.68 -1.07
C VAL A 40 4.48 -4.82 -0.61
N ILE A 41 4.97 -6.04 -0.40
CA ILE A 41 6.39 -6.30 -0.12
C ILE A 41 7.26 -5.85 -1.30
N TRP A 42 6.90 -6.22 -2.52
CA TRP A 42 7.62 -5.79 -3.72
C TRP A 42 7.62 -4.26 -3.85
N ALA A 43 6.48 -3.61 -3.62
CA ALA A 43 6.35 -2.15 -3.67
C ALA A 43 7.23 -1.47 -2.62
N ASP A 44 7.32 -2.00 -1.40
CA ASP A 44 8.23 -1.51 -0.36
C ASP A 44 9.70 -1.58 -0.80
N ILE A 45 10.11 -2.69 -1.43
CA ILE A 45 11.47 -2.84 -1.98
C ILE A 45 11.73 -1.82 -3.09
N LEU A 46 10.79 -1.66 -4.02
CA LEU A 46 10.90 -0.72 -5.12
C LEU A 46 11.01 0.73 -4.63
N LEU A 47 10.09 1.16 -3.75
CA LEU A 47 10.06 2.52 -3.23
C LEU A 47 11.31 2.84 -2.40
N LYS A 48 11.81 1.88 -1.61
CA LYS A 48 13.08 2.02 -0.91
C LYS A 48 14.27 2.20 -1.85
N SER A 49 14.29 1.48 -2.98
CA SER A 49 15.38 1.58 -3.95
C SER A 49 15.53 2.99 -4.56
N ILE A 50 14.47 3.80 -4.52
CA ILE A 50 14.45 5.19 -4.99
C ILE A 50 14.41 6.22 -3.85
N GLY A 51 14.68 5.79 -2.61
CA GLY A 51 14.82 6.66 -1.44
C GLY A 51 13.51 7.03 -0.73
N LEU A 52 12.39 6.38 -1.04
CA LEU A 52 11.13 6.58 -0.32
C LEU A 52 11.03 5.64 0.89
N SER A 53 10.52 6.17 2.00
CA SER A 53 10.42 5.40 3.24
C SER A 53 9.24 4.43 3.19
N ARG A 54 9.34 3.33 3.96
CA ARG A 54 8.24 2.38 4.17
C ARG A 54 6.98 3.07 4.70
N GLU A 55 7.14 4.10 5.53
CA GLU A 55 6.01 4.87 6.07
C GLU A 55 5.21 5.58 4.97
N CYS A 56 5.83 6.02 3.87
CA CYS A 56 5.09 6.59 2.73
C CYS A 56 4.12 5.56 2.11
N LEU A 57 4.55 4.30 1.97
CA LEU A 57 3.70 3.23 1.46
C LEU A 57 2.59 2.88 2.47
N LYS A 58 2.93 2.71 3.75
CA LYS A 58 1.94 2.44 4.81
C LYS A 58 0.87 3.52 4.85
N GLU A 59 1.27 4.78 4.74
CA GLU A 59 0.34 5.89 4.72
C GLU A 59 -0.55 5.89 3.47
N SER A 60 0.02 5.61 2.30
CA SER A 60 -0.76 5.45 1.07
C SER A 60 -1.83 4.36 1.20
N LEU A 61 -1.50 3.22 1.81
CA LEU A 61 -2.44 2.14 2.08
C LEU A 61 -3.52 2.52 3.10
N ARG A 62 -3.16 3.25 4.17
CA ARG A 62 -4.13 3.75 5.16
C ARG A 62 -5.11 4.74 4.54
N VAL A 63 -4.63 5.66 3.72
CA VAL A 63 -5.46 6.63 3.00
C VAL A 63 -6.41 5.91 2.04
N LEU A 64 -5.91 4.93 1.27
CA LEU A 64 -6.78 4.12 0.40
C LEU A 64 -7.89 3.40 1.17
N LYS A 65 -7.57 2.85 2.35
CA LYS A 65 -8.58 2.23 3.22
C LYS A 65 -9.61 3.24 3.71
N ALA A 66 -9.17 4.39 4.23
CA ALA A 66 -10.06 5.43 4.72
C ALA A 66 -10.98 5.95 3.60
N SER A 67 -10.43 6.22 2.41
CA SER A 67 -11.24 6.64 1.26
C SER A 67 -12.22 5.57 0.77
N ALA A 68 -11.94 4.29 0.99
CA ALA A 68 -12.86 3.21 0.65
C ALA A 68 -14.09 3.17 1.58
N GLU A 69 -13.93 3.55 2.85
CA GLU A 69 -15.02 3.63 3.83
C GLU A 69 -16.12 4.59 3.39
N ASP A 70 -15.72 5.73 2.80
CA ASP A 70 -16.65 6.79 2.37
C ASP A 70 -17.46 6.44 1.10
N VAL A 71 -16.98 5.50 0.28
CA VAL A 71 -17.50 5.26 -1.08
C VAL A 71 -18.05 3.86 -1.31
N MET A 72 -17.95 2.97 -0.33
CA MET A 72 -18.34 1.56 -0.47
C MET A 72 -19.40 1.15 0.54
N ASP A 73 -20.15 0.10 0.22
CA ASP A 73 -21.03 -0.54 1.19
C ASP A 73 -20.20 -1.26 2.28
N PRO A 74 -20.77 -1.50 3.48
CA PRO A 74 -20.05 -2.11 4.59
C PRO A 74 -19.42 -3.47 4.28
N GLY A 75 -20.07 -4.31 3.46
CA GLY A 75 -19.55 -5.64 3.12
C GLY A 75 -18.34 -5.57 2.20
N SER A 76 -18.40 -4.70 1.18
CA SER A 76 -17.25 -4.43 0.30
C SER A 76 -16.09 -3.80 1.07
N TYR A 77 -16.38 -2.85 1.97
CA TYR A 77 -15.37 -2.21 2.81
C TYR A 77 -14.69 -3.20 3.76
N GLU A 78 -15.44 -4.08 4.43
CA GLU A 78 -14.89 -5.12 5.30
C GLU A 78 -13.91 -6.01 4.52
N LYS A 79 -14.29 -6.45 3.32
CA LYS A 79 -13.42 -7.28 2.48
C LYS A 79 -12.13 -6.55 2.10
N ILE A 80 -12.22 -5.30 1.61
CA ILE A 80 -11.05 -4.51 1.23
C ILE A 80 -10.14 -4.20 2.43
N SER A 81 -10.72 -3.79 3.55
CA SER A 81 -9.98 -3.47 4.76
C SER A 81 -9.20 -4.68 5.29
N SER A 82 -9.74 -5.89 5.17
CA SER A 82 -9.03 -7.12 5.56
C SER A 82 -7.75 -7.35 4.73
N TYR A 83 -7.79 -7.08 3.42
CA TYR A 83 -6.61 -7.21 2.54
C TYR A 83 -5.57 -6.15 2.86
N ILE A 84 -6.00 -4.90 3.06
CA ILE A 84 -5.09 -3.79 3.37
C ILE A 84 -4.45 -3.98 4.75
N ASN A 85 -5.22 -4.36 5.78
CA ASN A 85 -4.70 -4.60 7.12
C ASN A 85 -3.70 -5.77 7.11
N GLY A 86 -3.99 -6.86 6.41
CA GLY A 86 -3.07 -7.99 6.28
C GLY A 86 -1.73 -7.60 5.66
N ALA A 87 -1.73 -6.73 4.66
CA ALA A 87 -0.52 -6.22 4.03
C ALA A 87 0.26 -5.25 4.95
N LEU A 88 -0.44 -4.40 5.70
CA LEU A 88 0.17 -3.51 6.70
C LEU A 88 0.86 -4.33 7.80
N ASP A 89 0.20 -5.35 8.34
CA ASP A 89 0.77 -6.23 9.37
C ASP A 89 2.04 -6.94 8.87
N GLN A 90 2.05 -7.34 7.59
CA GLN A 90 3.21 -7.97 6.96
C GLN A 90 4.40 -6.99 6.87
N LEU A 91 4.15 -5.72 6.53
CA LEU A 91 5.18 -4.68 6.51
C LEU A 91 5.76 -4.39 7.90
N GLU A 92 4.96 -4.50 8.97
CA GLU A 92 5.47 -4.34 10.34
C GLU A 92 6.37 -5.52 10.72
N LYS A 93 5.97 -6.76 10.43
CA LYS A 93 6.75 -7.97 10.76
C LYS A 93 8.12 -7.99 10.09
N GLU A 94 8.21 -7.54 8.84
CA GLU A 94 9.51 -7.46 8.15
C GLU A 94 10.46 -6.42 8.74
N HIS A 95 9.93 -5.36 9.36
CA HIS A 95 10.78 -4.35 10.02
C HIS A 95 11.46 -4.97 11.25
N VAL A 96 10.68 -5.72 12.03
CA VAL A 96 11.11 -6.39 13.26
C VAL A 96 12.24 -7.38 12.99
N LEU A 97 12.17 -8.19 11.92
CA LEU A 97 13.21 -9.16 11.60
C LEU A 97 14.56 -8.52 11.21
N LYS A 98 14.54 -7.33 10.60
CA LYS A 98 15.78 -6.62 10.22
C LYS A 98 16.41 -5.82 11.36
N SER A 99 15.68 -5.53 12.44
CA SER A 99 16.22 -4.83 13.61
C SER A 99 16.97 -5.74 14.60
N PHE A 100 16.90 -7.06 14.41
CA PHE A 100 17.52 -8.06 15.30
C PHE A 100 18.78 -8.71 14.72
N ILE A 101 19.25 -8.29 13.54
CA ILE A 101 20.47 -8.75 12.86
C ILE A 101 21.40 -7.56 12.70
#